data_AF-A0A345H8T2-F1
#
_entry.id   AF-A0A345H8T2-F1
#
_cell.length_a   1.000
_cell.length_b   1.000
_cell.length_c   1.000
_cell.angle_alpha   90.00
_cell.angle_beta   90.00
_cell.angle_gamma   90.00
#
_symmetry.space_group_name_H-M   'P 1'
#
loop_
_entity.id
_entity.type
_entity.pdbx_description
1 polymer ?
#
loop_
_entity_poly.entity_id
_entity_poly.type
_entity_poly.pdbx_seq_one_letter_code
_entity_poly.pdbx_strand_id
1 'polypeptide(L)'
;MPKPIYYAEIRNKIATEMLNNAELLAVFEKDAALVCEENMYTLCSEAAQIFETIQQLSKTDNLIPISRAVSVYTDTFLQQLLRGEKPLIIDLIVMASQTIQQFC
;
A
#
# COMPACT_ATOMS: atom_id res chain seq x y z
N MET A 1 -3.11 16.64 5.78
CA MET A 1 -1.88 16.13 5.14
C MET A 1 -1.73 14.70 5.58
N PRO A 2 -1.53 13.76 4.64
CA PRO A 2 -1.36 12.37 5.04
C PRO A 2 -0.15 12.20 5.95
N LYS A 3 -0.21 11.28 6.92
CA LYS A 3 0.95 10.98 7.77
C LYS A 3 2.07 10.47 6.85
N PRO A 4 3.20 11.19 6.75
CA PRO A 4 4.30 10.83 5.84
C PRO A 4 4.84 9.42 6.10
N ILE A 5 4.62 8.91 7.31
CA ILE A 5 5.11 7.62 7.79
C ILE A 5 4.47 6.43 7.06
N TYR A 6 3.17 6.48 6.70
CA TYR A 6 2.52 5.36 6.01
C TYR A 6 3.02 5.22 4.58
N TYR A 7 3.13 6.35 3.88
CA TYR A 7 3.70 6.40 2.54
C TYR A 7 5.15 5.90 2.53
N ALA A 8 5.98 6.36 3.47
CA ALA A 8 7.37 5.92 3.56
C ALA A 8 7.48 4.41 3.79
N GLU A 9 6.67 3.83 4.68
CA GLU A 9 6.66 2.40 4.95
C GLU A 9 6.23 1.57 3.72
N ILE A 10 5.09 1.92 3.13
CA ILE A 10 4.54 1.25 1.94
C ILE A 10 5.55 1.29 0.79
N ARG A 11 6.04 2.49 0.46
CA ARG A 11 6.99 2.72 -0.63
C ARG A 11 8.29 1.96 -0.42
N ASN A 12 8.88 2.04 0.78
CA ASN A 12 10.18 1.40 1.03
C ASN A 12 10.10 -0.11 0.89
N LYS A 13 9.02 -0.72 1.36
CA LYS A 13 8.83 -2.17 1.27
C LYS A 13 8.65 -2.62 -0.18
N ILE A 14 7.79 -1.93 -0.94
CA ILE A 14 7.57 -2.24 -2.37
C ILE A 14 8.84 -2.03 -3.18
N ALA A 15 9.53 -0.90 -2.99
CA ALA A 15 10.78 -0.61 -3.70
C ALA A 15 11.88 -1.64 -3.37
N THR A 16 11.95 -2.10 -2.11
CA THR A 16 12.90 -3.15 -1.71
C THR A 16 12.58 -4.47 -2.41
N GLU A 17 11.30 -4.85 -2.50
CA GLU A 17 10.91 -6.07 -3.19
C GLU A 17 11.18 -6.00 -4.70
N MET A 18 10.93 -4.84 -5.33
CA MET A 18 11.22 -4.63 -6.75
C MET A 18 12.70 -4.82 -7.09
N LEU A 19 13.61 -4.42 -6.18
CA LEU A 19 15.05 -4.64 -6.37
C LEU A 19 15.45 -6.12 -6.32
N ASN A 20 14.65 -6.94 -5.64
CA ASN A 20 14.91 -8.37 -5.45
C ASN A 20 14.10 -9.26 -6.39
N ASN A 21 13.06 -8.73 -7.05
CA ASN A 21 12.12 -9.49 -7.87
C ASN A 21 11.92 -8.85 -9.24
N ALA A 22 12.53 -9.46 -10.27
CA ALA A 22 12.45 -9.02 -11.65
C ALA A 22 11.04 -9.15 -12.27
N GLU A 23 10.20 -10.06 -11.78
CA GLU A 23 8.81 -10.19 -12.25
C GLU A 23 7.96 -9.02 -11.77
N LEU A 24 8.17 -8.58 -10.52
CA LEU A 24 7.52 -7.40 -9.98
C LEU A 24 7.95 -6.14 -10.75
N LEU A 25 9.25 -6.02 -11.05
CA LEU A 25 9.75 -4.94 -11.92
C LEU A 25 9.07 -4.97 -13.29
N ALA A 26 8.93 -6.15 -13.90
CA ALA A 26 8.24 -6.30 -15.17
C ALA A 26 6.75 -5.91 -15.11
N VAL A 27 6.05 -6.13 -14.00
CA VAL A 27 4.66 -5.65 -13.82
C VAL A 27 4.58 -4.13 -13.91
N PHE A 28 5.55 -3.43 -13.31
CA PHE A 28 5.62 -1.97 -13.40
C PHE A 28 6.15 -1.47 -14.75
N GLU A 29 6.98 -2.25 -15.46
CA GLU A 29 7.53 -1.85 -16.77
C GLU A 29 6.60 -2.18 -17.96
N LYS A 30 5.74 -3.21 -17.84
CA LYS A 30 4.94 -3.76 -18.95
C LYS A 30 3.70 -2.93 -19.28
N ASP A 31 3.18 -2.16 -18.34
CA ASP A 31 2.19 -1.13 -18.66
C ASP A 31 2.95 0.07 -19.27
N ALA A 32 3.00 0.17 -20.59
CA ALA A 32 3.64 1.28 -21.32
C ALA A 32 3.04 2.68 -21.03
N ALA A 33 1.97 2.75 -20.21
CA ALA A 33 1.49 3.98 -19.59
C ALA A 33 2.39 4.46 -18.43
N LEU A 34 3.29 3.60 -17.91
CA LEU A 34 4.31 3.91 -16.89
C LEU A 34 5.55 4.63 -17.44
N VAL A 35 5.44 5.36 -18.55
CA VAL A 35 6.45 6.36 -18.95
C VAL A 35 6.04 7.78 -18.48
N CYS A 36 4.80 7.97 -18.02
CA CYS A 36 4.42 9.14 -17.23
C CYS A 36 4.82 8.94 -15.77
N GLU A 37 5.10 10.01 -15.02
CA GLU A 37 5.58 9.98 -13.63
C GLU A 37 4.57 9.41 -12.58
N GLU A 38 3.49 8.74 -13.02
CA GLU A 38 2.28 8.37 -12.24
C GLU A 38 2.27 6.93 -11.65
N ASN A 39 3.43 6.36 -11.37
CA ASN A 39 3.58 4.90 -11.52
C ASN A 39 3.53 4.10 -10.23
N MET A 40 4.63 4.08 -9.49
CA MET A 40 4.72 3.42 -8.19
C MET A 40 4.46 4.43 -7.07
N TYR A 41 4.95 5.66 -7.23
CA TYR A 41 4.79 6.72 -6.23
C TYR A 41 3.33 7.13 -6.05
N THR A 42 2.58 7.28 -7.14
CA THR A 42 1.14 7.56 -7.08
C THR A 42 0.39 6.42 -6.42
N LEU A 43 0.66 5.17 -6.81
CA LEU A 43 0.00 4.00 -6.22
C LEU A 43 0.31 3.85 -4.71
N CYS A 44 1.56 4.06 -4.29
CA CYS A 44 1.94 4.06 -2.87
C CYS A 44 1.28 5.23 -2.12
N SER A 45 1.16 6.39 -2.75
CA SER A 45 0.50 7.57 -2.19
C SER A 45 -1.00 7.33 -2.00
N GLU A 46 -1.68 6.75 -3.00
CA GLU A 46 -3.09 6.36 -2.92
C GLU A 46 -3.31 5.32 -1.83
N ALA A 47 -2.49 4.27 -1.79
CA ALA A 47 -2.56 3.24 -0.77
C ALA A 47 -2.38 3.81 0.64
N ALA A 48 -1.44 4.74 0.83
CA ALA A 48 -1.22 5.42 2.11
C ALA A 48 -2.40 6.31 2.51
N GLN A 49 -2.93 7.09 1.56
CA GLN A 49 -4.07 7.99 1.78
C GLN A 49 -5.33 7.22 2.15
N ILE A 50 -5.58 6.08 1.50
CA ILE A 50 -6.71 5.19 1.82
C ILE A 50 -6.55 4.63 3.23
N PHE A 51 -5.39 4.04 3.55
CA PHE A 51 -5.14 3.47 4.87
C PHE A 51 -5.36 4.49 5.99
N GLU A 52 -4.84 5.71 5.81
CA GLU A 52 -5.04 6.79 6.77
C GLU A 52 -6.49 7.18 6.92
N THR A 53 -7.22 7.31 5.81
CA THR A 53 -8.63 7.71 5.83
C THR A 53 -9.45 6.69 6.60
N ILE A 54 -9.24 5.40 6.35
CA ILE A 54 -9.92 4.33 7.08
C ILE A 54 -9.51 4.32 8.56
N GLN A 55 -8.23 4.54 8.87
CA GLN A 55 -7.75 4.63 10.25
C GLN A 55 -8.42 5.78 11.01
N GLN A 56 -8.56 6.96 10.40
CA GLN A 56 -9.25 8.10 10.99
C GLN A 56 -10.74 7.83 11.22
N LEU A 57 -11.40 7.15 10.27
CA LEU A 57 -12.82 6.79 10.39
C LEU A 57 -13.08 5.74 11.47
N SER A 58 -12.14 4.83 11.71
CA SER A 58 -12.27 3.76 12.70
C SER A 58 -12.32 4.25 14.16
N LYS A 59 -11.88 5.49 14.44
CA LYS A 59 -11.85 6.10 15.78
C LYS A 59 -11.22 5.21 16.87
N THR A 60 -10.32 4.30 16.50
CA THR A 60 -9.59 3.49 17.47
C THR A 60 -8.58 4.35 18.20
N ASP A 61 -8.96 4.79 19.39
CA ASP A 61 -8.03 5.18 20.45
C ASP A 61 -7.34 3.90 20.92
N ASN A 62 -6.08 3.64 20.53
CA ASN A 62 -5.07 2.98 21.39
C ASN A 62 -3.69 2.71 20.72
N LEU A 63 -2.71 3.40 21.28
CA LEU A 63 -1.30 3.14 21.62
C LEU A 63 -0.42 2.01 21.00
N ILE A 64 -0.87 0.90 20.38
CA ILE A 64 0.04 -0.13 19.79
C ILE A 64 -0.59 -0.88 18.58
N PRO A 65 0.12 -1.04 17.43
CA PRO A 65 1.00 -0.09 16.77
C PRO A 65 0.49 0.09 15.34
N ILE A 66 -0.06 1.25 15.02
CA ILE A 66 -0.51 1.58 13.66
C ILE A 66 0.55 1.20 12.61
N SER A 67 1.85 1.29 12.93
CA SER A 67 2.93 0.77 12.09
C SER A 67 2.80 -0.71 11.74
N ARG A 68 2.43 -1.60 12.66
CA ARG A 68 2.18 -3.02 12.34
C ARG A 68 0.96 -3.22 11.45
N ALA A 69 -0.10 -2.45 11.66
CA ALA A 69 -1.27 -2.49 10.79
C ALA A 69 -0.91 -2.03 9.36
N VAL A 70 -0.13 -0.94 9.24
CA VAL A 70 0.41 -0.49 7.95
C VAL A 70 1.29 -1.57 7.33
N SER A 71 2.13 -2.24 8.12
CA SER A 71 3.01 -3.30 7.61
C SER A 71 2.23 -4.48 7.03
N VAL A 72 1.18 -4.94 7.72
CA VAL A 72 0.30 -6.04 7.27
C VAL A 72 -0.49 -5.63 6.04
N TYR A 73 -1.01 -4.41 6.02
CA TYR A 73 -1.66 -3.85 4.84
C TYR A 73 -0.70 -3.82 3.65
N THR A 74 0.53 -3.38 3.88
CA THR A 74 1.58 -3.33 2.85
C THR A 74 1.97 -4.72 2.36
N ASP A 75 2.05 -5.71 3.24
CA ASP A 75 2.30 -7.11 2.84
C ASP A 75 1.19 -7.63 1.93
N THR A 76 -0.06 -7.39 2.31
CA THR A 76 -1.23 -7.84 1.53
C THR A 76 -1.23 -7.17 0.16
N PHE A 77 -0.97 -5.87 0.13
CA PHE A 77 -0.86 -5.10 -1.10
C PHE A 77 0.29 -5.61 -1.99
N LEU A 78 1.48 -5.85 -1.42
CA LEU A 78 2.62 -6.39 -2.15
C LEU A 78 2.34 -7.78 -2.73
N GLN A 79 1.64 -8.65 -2.01
CA GLN A 79 1.26 -9.97 -2.50
C GLN A 79 0.33 -9.91 -3.72
N GLN A 80 -0.55 -8.92 -3.83
CA GLN A 80 -1.35 -8.72 -5.04
C GLN A 80 -0.48 -8.29 -6.23
N LEU A 81 0.43 -7.34 -6.01
CA LEU A 81 1.36 -6.90 -7.05
C LEU A 81 2.24 -8.05 -7.56
N LEU A 82 2.71 -8.92 -6.67
CA LEU A 82 3.50 -10.11 -7.02
C LEU A 82 2.74 -11.14 -7.84
N ARG A 83 1.39 -11.12 -7.83
CA ARG A 83 0.55 -11.94 -8.71
C ARG A 83 0.35 -11.31 -10.10
N GLY A 84 0.94 -10.14 -10.35
CA GLY A 84 0.69 -9.34 -11.53
C GLY A 84 -0.68 -8.65 -11.52
N GLU A 85 -1.34 -8.61 -10.36
CA GLU A 85 -2.62 -7.94 -10.18
C GLU A 85 -2.36 -6.51 -9.69
N LYS A 86 -2.80 -5.52 -10.47
CA LYS A 86 -2.87 -4.13 -9.99
C LYS A 86 -4.19 -3.96 -9.23
N PRO A 87 -4.18 -3.75 -7.90
CA PRO A 87 -5.41 -3.55 -7.17
C PRO A 87 -6.12 -2.29 -7.63
N LEU A 88 -7.44 -2.39 -7.72
CA LEU A 88 -8.31 -1.24 -7.87
C LEU A 88 -8.39 -0.49 -6.54
N ILE A 89 -8.83 0.77 -6.58
CA ILE A 89 -9.05 1.59 -5.38
C ILE A 89 -9.97 0.86 -4.38
N ILE A 90 -11.00 0.17 -4.87
CA ILE A 90 -11.92 -0.58 -3.99
C ILE A 90 -11.22 -1.71 -3.25
N ASP A 91 -10.26 -2.39 -3.88
CA ASP A 91 -9.48 -3.45 -3.25
C ASP A 91 -8.60 -2.89 -2.13
N LEU A 92 -7.96 -1.74 -2.38
CA LEU A 92 -7.17 -1.01 -1.37
C LEU A 92 -8.03 -0.61 -0.16
N ILE A 93 -9.27 -0.13 -0.40
CA ILE A 93 -10.21 0.23 0.67
C ILE A 93 -10.61 -0.99 1.49
N VAL A 94 -10.95 -2.11 0.83
CA VAL A 94 -11.34 -3.36 1.50
C VAL A 94 -10.17 -3.89 2.32
N MET A 95 -8.97 -3.95 1.75
CA MET A 95 -7.76 -4.40 2.45
C MET A 95 -7.45 -3.53 3.67
N ALA A 96 -7.49 -2.20 3.53
CA ALA A 96 -7.25 -1.28 4.63
C ALA A 96 -8.28 -1.48 5.77
N SER A 97 -9.56 -1.61 5.41
CA SER A 97 -10.66 -1.81 6.37
C SER A 97 -10.53 -3.13 7.13
N GLN A 98 -10.29 -4.23 6.40
CA GLN A 98 -10.07 -5.54 6.99
C GLN A 98 -8.84 -5.55 7.90
N THR A 99 -7.74 -4.93 7.45
CA THR A 99 -6.52 -4.85 8.24
C THR A 99 -6.79 -4.09 9.52
N ILE A 100 -7.35 -2.88 9.46
CA ILE A 100 -7.61 -2.07 10.64
C ILE A 100 -8.55 -2.80 11.61
N GLN A 101 -9.60 -3.46 11.11
CA GLN A 101 -10.51 -4.25 11.95
C GLN A 101 -9.83 -5.39 12.72
N GLN A 102 -8.74 -5.97 12.22
CA GLN A 102 -7.98 -7.00 12.95
C GLN A 102 -7.22 -6.44 14.15
N PHE A 103 -6.99 -5.13 14.19
CA PHE A 103 -6.27 -4.43 15.25
C PHE A 103 -7.18 -3.51 16.10
N CYS A 104 -8.47 -3.45 15.80
CA CYS A 104 -9.51 -2.83 16.63
C CYS A 104 -10.02 -3.82 17.69
#